data_AF-A0A6G8CFS9-F1
#
_entry.id   AF-A0A6G8CFS9-F1
#
_cell.length_a   1.000
_cell.length_b   1.000
_cell.length_c   1.000
_cell.angle_alpha   90.00
_cell.angle_beta   90.00
_cell.angle_gamma   90.00
#
_symmetry.space_group_name_H-M   'P 1'
#
loop_
_entity.id
_entity.type
_entity.pdbx_description
1 polymer ?
#
loop_
_entity_poly.entity_id
_entity_poly.type
_entity_poly.pdbx_seq_one_letter_code
_entity_poly.pdbx_strand_id
1 'polypeptide(L)'
;MEEGQMGSGCSRIHPAAKYFYRLPTSRATGLRDAMAAGVDIETGGHVFQLHVTNAQGMIEPLFIPRTGGQFFDGDIYFGFNVARNFTLRPADRFRK
;
A
#
# COMPACT_ATOMS: atom_id res chain seq x y z
N MET A 1 -24.67 15.70 10.80
CA MET A 1 -24.47 15.28 12.20
C MET A 1 -23.95 13.86 12.10
N GLU A 2 -22.64 13.67 12.18
CA GLU A 2 -22.03 12.33 12.25
C GLU A 2 -21.25 12.29 13.55
N GLU A 3 -21.54 11.25 14.33
CA GLU A 3 -21.29 11.16 15.76
C GLU A 3 -19.81 11.26 16.09
N GLY A 4 -19.53 11.89 17.24
CA GLY A 4 -18.22 11.84 17.84
C GLY A 4 -17.89 10.43 18.30
N GLN A 5 -16.66 9.99 18.03
CA GLN A 5 -16.07 8.88 18.76
C GLN A 5 -14.87 9.38 19.56
N MET A 6 -15.13 9.47 20.86
CA MET A 6 -14.21 9.64 21.98
C MET A 6 -12.97 8.75 21.84
N GLY A 7 -11.78 9.28 22.14
CA GLY A 7 -10.50 8.61 21.93
C GLY A 7 -10.26 7.37 22.79
N SER A 8 -9.67 6.33 22.19
CA SER A 8 -8.76 5.33 22.78
C SER A 8 -8.37 4.28 21.73
N GLY A 9 -7.09 3.97 21.59
CA GLY A 9 -6.55 2.67 21.10
C GLY A 9 -7.10 2.00 19.84
N CYS A 10 -7.79 2.69 18.93
CA CYS A 10 -8.45 2.04 17.79
C CYS A 10 -7.44 1.76 16.66
N SER A 11 -7.11 0.47 16.47
CA SER A 11 -6.41 0.00 15.27
C SER A 11 -7.45 -0.26 14.18
N ARG A 12 -7.40 0.49 13.08
CA ARG A 12 -8.34 0.34 11.96
C ARG A 12 -7.72 -0.55 10.88
N ILE A 13 -8.49 -1.51 10.37
CA ILE A 13 -8.04 -2.49 9.37
C ILE A 13 -8.80 -2.26 8.07
N HIS A 14 -8.08 -2.00 6.99
CA HIS A 14 -8.62 -1.68 5.66
C HIS A 14 -8.12 -2.70 4.64
N PRO A 15 -8.98 -3.59 4.12
CA PRO A 15 -8.60 -4.46 3.02
C PRO A 15 -8.46 -3.66 1.72
N ALA A 16 -7.47 -4.01 0.90
CA ALA A 16 -7.21 -3.38 -0.39
C ALA A 16 -6.93 -4.43 -1.47
N ALA A 17 -7.49 -4.23 -2.66
CA ALA A 17 -7.18 -5.03 -3.85
C ALA A 17 -7.00 -4.11 -5.04
N LYS A 18 -6.02 -4.41 -5.89
CA LYS A 18 -5.68 -3.64 -7.09
C LYS A 18 -5.46 -4.58 -8.27
N TYR A 19 -6.01 -4.22 -9.42
CA TYR A 19 -5.81 -4.93 -10.68
C TYR A 19 -5.48 -3.92 -11.77
N PHE A 20 -4.37 -4.12 -12.47
CA PHE A 20 -3.88 -3.25 -13.52
C PHE A 20 -3.93 -3.98 -14.85
N TYR A 21 -4.93 -3.60 -15.65
CA TYR A 21 -5.11 -4.09 -17.00
C TYR A 21 -4.17 -3.36 -17.97
N ARG A 22 -3.44 -4.10 -18.80
CA ARG A 22 -2.62 -3.49 -19.87
C ARG A 22 -3.38 -3.40 -21.18
N LEU A 23 -3.26 -2.23 -21.82
CA LEU A 23 -3.81 -2.01 -23.16
C LEU A 23 -3.12 -2.90 -24.19
N PRO A 24 -3.85 -3.38 -25.22
CA PRO A 24 -3.30 -4.29 -26.24
C PRO A 24 -2.05 -3.75 -26.96
N THR A 25 -1.95 -2.43 -27.11
CA THR A 25 -0.82 -1.75 -27.77
C THR A 25 0.47 -1.77 -26.96
N SER A 26 0.41 -2.08 -25.66
CA SER A 26 1.54 -2.09 -24.72
C SER A 26 1.86 -3.50 -24.20
N ARG A 27 1.24 -4.54 -24.77
CA ARG A 27 1.48 -5.95 -24.42
C ARG A 27 2.73 -6.45 -25.13
N ALA A 28 3.91 -6.23 -24.54
CA ALA A 28 5.10 -6.94 -24.99
C ALA A 28 4.99 -8.44 -24.62
N THR A 29 5.51 -9.30 -25.48
CA THR A 29 5.50 -10.75 -25.33
C THR A 29 6.15 -11.18 -24.02
N GLY A 30 5.45 -12.02 -23.24
CA GLY A 30 5.95 -12.54 -21.95
C GLY A 30 5.59 -11.71 -20.71
N LEU A 31 4.89 -10.58 -20.85
CA LEU A 31 4.44 -9.77 -19.71
C LEU A 31 2.96 -10.02 -19.40
N ARG A 32 2.58 -9.95 -18.11
CA ARG A 32 1.23 -10.24 -17.62
C ARG A 32 0.61 -9.08 -16.86
N ASP A 33 -0.71 -9.05 -16.77
CA ASP A 33 -1.41 -8.04 -15.97
C ASP A 33 -0.97 -8.12 -14.50
N ALA A 34 -0.82 -6.95 -13.87
CA ALA A 34 -0.35 -6.87 -12.49
C ALA A 34 -1.55 -6.84 -11.54
N MET A 35 -1.51 -7.69 -10.52
CA MET A 35 -2.52 -7.79 -9.49
C MET A 35 -1.86 -7.72 -8.11
N ALA A 36 -2.55 -7.07 -7.17
CA ALA A 36 -2.13 -6.98 -5.78
C ALA A 36 -3.33 -7.08 -4.84
N ALA A 37 -3.13 -7.72 -3.71
CA ALA A 37 -4.06 -7.73 -2.60
C ALA A 37 -3.30 -7.39 -1.31
N GLY A 38 -3.94 -6.72 -0.37
CA GLY A 38 -3.26 -6.23 0.82
C GLY A 38 -4.22 -5.76 1.90
N VAL A 39 -3.61 -5.34 2.99
CA VAL A 39 -4.30 -4.78 4.14
C VAL A 39 -3.51 -3.60 4.67
N ASP A 40 -4.23 -2.53 4.95
CA ASP A 40 -3.69 -1.34 5.59
C ASP A 40 -4.17 -1.34 7.05
N ILE A 41 -3.22 -1.25 7.98
CA ILE A 41 -3.46 -1.26 9.43
C ILE A 41 -3.03 0.10 9.96
N GLU A 42 -4.01 0.90 10.38
CA GLU A 42 -3.79 2.22 10.96
C GLU A 42 -3.80 2.11 12.48
N THR A 43 -2.69 2.45 13.12
CA THR A 43 -2.50 2.40 14.57
C THR A 43 -2.01 3.74 15.09
N GLY A 44 -2.87 4.54 15.72
CA GLY A 44 -2.47 5.67 16.61
C GLY A 44 -1.30 6.59 16.19
N GLY A 45 -0.96 6.70 14.90
CA GLY A 45 0.22 7.41 14.39
C GLY A 45 1.08 6.66 13.35
N HIS A 46 0.93 5.34 13.20
CA HIS A 46 1.56 4.53 12.16
C HIS A 46 0.51 3.94 11.22
N VAL A 47 0.82 3.92 9.93
CA VAL A 47 0.04 3.19 8.92
C VAL A 47 0.96 2.11 8.37
N PHE A 48 0.65 0.85 8.68
CA PHE A 48 1.32 -0.31 8.13
C PHE A 48 0.53 -0.79 6.92
N GLN A 49 1.12 -0.75 5.74
CA GLN A 49 0.52 -1.27 4.53
C GLN A 49 1.23 -2.55 4.16
N LEU A 50 0.51 -3.66 4.09
CA LEU A 50 1.03 -4.96 3.70
C LEU A 50 0.35 -5.36 2.40
N HIS A 51 1.11 -5.78 1.40
CA HIS A 51 0.54 -6.24 0.14
C HIS A 51 1.33 -7.40 -0.47
N VAL A 52 0.59 -8.18 -1.23
CA VAL A 52 1.03 -9.37 -1.95
C VAL A 52 0.69 -9.15 -3.42
N THR A 53 1.64 -9.35 -4.31
CA THR A 53 1.50 -9.05 -5.74
C THR A 53 2.28 -10.01 -6.62
N ASN A 54 1.91 -10.16 -7.90
CA ASN A 54 2.75 -10.85 -8.89
C ASN A 54 3.81 -9.95 -9.54
N ALA A 55 3.88 -8.67 -9.16
CA ALA A 55 4.86 -7.73 -9.66
C ALA A 55 6.18 -7.78 -8.85
N GLN A 56 7.32 -7.85 -9.55
CA GLN A 56 8.66 -7.88 -8.91
C GLN A 56 9.04 -6.57 -8.21
N GLY A 57 8.45 -5.44 -8.59
CA GLY A 57 8.71 -4.16 -7.96
C GLY A 57 7.43 -3.45 -7.59
N MET A 58 7.40 -2.91 -6.37
CA MET A 58 6.25 -2.20 -5.79
C MET A 58 6.15 -0.74 -6.23
N ILE A 59 7.16 -0.21 -6.93
CA ILE A 59 7.11 1.14 -7.51
C ILE A 59 6.41 1.08 -8.87
N GLU A 60 5.57 2.07 -9.18
CA GLU A 60 4.78 2.15 -10.42
C GLU A 60 5.53 1.80 -11.72
N PRO A 61 6.77 2.28 -11.98
CA PRO A 61 7.50 1.96 -13.20
C PRO A 61 8.06 0.53 -13.23
N LEU A 62 8.02 -0.22 -12.13
CA LEU A 62 8.34 -1.65 -12.09
C LEU A 62 7.07 -2.50 -12.03
N PHE A 63 6.02 -1.97 -11.39
CA PHE A 63 4.76 -2.67 -11.14
C PHE A 63 3.94 -2.92 -12.41
N ILE A 64 3.80 -1.91 -13.27
CA ILE A 64 2.94 -2.01 -14.46
C ILE A 64 3.70 -2.57 -15.67
N PRO A 65 4.88 -2.08 -16.06
CA PRO A 65 5.50 -2.53 -17.32
C PRO A 65 6.37 -3.78 -17.16
N ARG A 66 6.82 -4.17 -15.96
CA ARG A 66 7.78 -5.27 -15.75
C ARG A 66 7.23 -6.48 -14.99
N THR A 67 5.91 -6.58 -14.85
CA THR A 67 5.29 -7.78 -14.28
C THR A 67 5.30 -8.92 -15.29
N GLY A 68 6.20 -9.89 -15.08
CA GLY A 68 6.24 -11.17 -15.80
C GLY A 68 5.73 -12.35 -14.97
N GLY A 69 5.53 -12.16 -13.66
CA GLY A 69 5.15 -13.22 -12.73
C GLY A 69 3.72 -13.74 -12.95
N GLN A 70 3.58 -15.06 -12.90
CA GLN A 70 2.30 -15.77 -12.89
C GLN A 70 1.79 -15.90 -11.45
N PHE A 71 0.81 -15.08 -11.08
CA PHE A 71 0.24 -15.10 -9.72
C PHE A 71 -0.28 -16.50 -9.31
N PHE A 72 -0.89 -17.23 -10.25
CA PHE A 72 -1.46 -18.56 -10.00
C PHE A 72 -0.45 -19.72 -10.11
N ASP A 73 0.73 -19.50 -10.71
CA ASP A 73 1.84 -20.48 -10.70
C ASP A 73 2.79 -20.26 -9.50
N GLY A 74 2.46 -19.32 -8.60
CA GLY A 74 3.21 -19.10 -7.36
C GLY A 74 4.26 -17.98 -7.43
N ASP A 75 4.30 -17.19 -8.50
CA ASP A 75 5.12 -15.97 -8.54
C ASP A 75 4.47 -14.87 -7.70
N ILE A 76 4.66 -14.98 -6.39
CA ILE A 76 4.08 -14.10 -5.39
C ILE A 76 5.20 -13.34 -4.69
N TYR A 77 5.09 -12.01 -4.72
CA TYR A 77 5.99 -11.07 -4.09
C TYR A 77 5.28 -10.38 -2.93
N PHE A 78 5.95 -10.28 -1.79
CA PHE A 78 5.44 -9.59 -0.62
C PHE A 78 6.13 -8.25 -0.46
N GLY A 79 5.33 -7.23 -0.17
CA GLY A 79 5.76 -5.85 0.01
C GLY A 79 5.10 -5.21 1.22
N PHE A 80 5.82 -4.28 1.85
CA PHE A 80 5.26 -3.50 2.94
C PHE A 80 5.72 -2.04 2.85
N ASN A 81 4.86 -1.14 3.33
CA ASN A 81 5.20 0.26 3.58
C ASN A 81 4.81 0.61 5.00
N VAL A 82 5.60 1.48 5.64
CA VAL A 82 5.29 2.02 6.96
C VAL A 82 5.36 3.54 6.88
N ALA A 83 4.21 4.20 7.09
CA ALA A 83 4.14 5.65 7.15
C ALA A 83 3.87 6.08 8.60
N ARG A 84 4.54 7.15 9.06
CA ARG A 84 4.31 7.76 10.37
C ARG A 84 3.94 9.22 10.19
N ASN A 85 2.87 9.65 10.85
CA ASN A 85 2.49 11.07 10.87
C ASN A 85 3.19 11.78 12.04
N PHE A 86 3.92 12.85 11.75
CA PHE A 86 4.60 13.66 12.77
C PHE A 86 3.86 14.98 12.96
N THR A 87 3.17 15.13 14.08
CA THR A 87 2.64 16.44 14.47
C THR A 87 3.77 17.27 15.08
N LEU A 88 4.30 18.22 14.32
CA LEU A 88 5.24 19.21 14.83
C LEU A 88 4.47 20.17 15.73
N ARG A 89 4.64 20.03 17.05
CA ARG A 89 4.20 21.07 17.98
C ARG A 89 5.20 22.24 17.90
N PRO A 90 4.74 23.49 17.77
CA PRO A 90 5.61 24.64 18.01
C PRO A 90 6.27 24.47 19.39
N ALA A 91 7.53 24.87 19.52
CA ALA A 91 8.19 24.85 20.82
C ALA A 91 7.51 25.87 21.75
N ASP A 92 6.62 25.38 22.62
CA ASP A 92 6.01 26.18 23.66
C ASP A 92 7.12 26.67 24.62
N ARG A 93 7.46 27.95 24.51
CA ARG A 93 8.26 28.74 25.46
C ARG A 93 9.70 28.24 25.72
N PHE A 94 10.65 28.93 25.10
CA PHE A 94 11.79 29.41 25.87
C PHE A 94 11.28 30.47 26.86
N ARG A 95 10.94 30.03 28.08
CA ARG A 95 10.79 30.94 29.23
C ARG A 95 12.06 30.85 30.07
N LYS A 96 12.99 31.76 29.80
CA LYS A 96 13.76 32.52 30.79
C LYS A 96 14.51 33.64 30.10
#